data_AF-A0A4Y9RXN2-F1
#
_entry.id   AF-A0A4Y9RXN2-F1
#
_cell.length_a   1.000
_cell.length_b   1.000
_cell.length_c   1.000
_cell.angle_alpha   90.00
_cell.angle_beta   90.00
_cell.angle_gamma   90.00
#
_symmetry.space_group_name_H-M   'P 1'
#
loop_
_entity.id
_entity.type
_entity.pdbx_description
1 polymer ?
#
loop_
_entity_poly.entity_id
_entity_poly.type
_entity_poly.pdbx_seq_one_letter_code
_entity_poly.pdbx_strand_id
1 'polypeptide(L)'
;MKSPSLSPSSWPRWVRAFAFGALFGVIGYGVGAWLAKVAPGGFGLTDKALRWSDVLALLVGFALVVGALWALYVSLDAKRLGRMYNLEGDASPEEAAVARFQAAVMGFSGVILTLPIAFSLAGVSPVLGLGAIALLVVLHTVMNVRVYRQADELLRRAVMEAAAVTFFFSQLILFLWAAAERLGAAPTITAWDIYAVLMTLYLGASIWISARRGLA
;
A
#
# COMPACT_ATOMS: atom_id res chain seq x y z
N MET A 1 -9.78 -12.57 41.27
CA MET A 1 -10.23 -13.02 39.93
C MET A 1 -9.73 -11.98 38.92
N LYS A 2 -8.84 -12.35 38.00
CA LYS A 2 -8.33 -11.42 36.97
C LYS A 2 -9.43 -11.24 35.92
N SER A 3 -9.82 -10.00 35.65
CA SER A 3 -10.74 -9.64 34.57
C SER A 3 -10.18 -10.18 33.24
N PRO A 4 -10.97 -10.87 32.41
CA PRO A 4 -10.51 -11.32 31.10
C PRO A 4 -10.19 -10.08 30.26
N SER A 5 -8.90 -9.81 30.05
CA SER A 5 -8.45 -8.79 29.12
C SER A 5 -8.89 -9.22 27.73
N LEU A 6 -9.86 -8.52 27.15
CA LEU A 6 -10.33 -8.73 25.78
C LEU A 6 -9.18 -8.42 24.82
N SER A 7 -8.40 -9.44 24.45
CA SER A 7 -7.41 -9.30 23.40
C SER A 7 -8.12 -9.18 22.04
N PRO A 8 -7.65 -8.34 21.11
CA PRO A 8 -8.25 -8.20 19.78
C PRO A 8 -8.38 -9.53 19.01
N SER A 9 -7.57 -10.53 19.35
CA SER A 9 -7.63 -11.88 18.80
C SER A 9 -8.91 -12.66 19.16
N SER A 10 -9.59 -12.29 20.26
CA SER A 10 -10.82 -12.93 20.74
C SER A 10 -12.10 -12.45 20.04
N TRP A 11 -12.00 -11.42 19.19
CA TRP A 11 -13.17 -10.79 18.60
C TRP A 11 -13.78 -11.58 17.43
N PRO A 12 -15.12 -11.60 17.28
CA PRO A 12 -15.77 -12.12 16.08
C PRO A 12 -15.24 -11.44 14.81
N ARG A 13 -15.15 -12.20 13.70
CA ARG A 13 -14.59 -11.71 12.41
C ARG A 13 -15.23 -10.41 11.92
N TRP A 14 -16.55 -10.24 12.11
CA TRP A 14 -17.27 -9.03 11.70
C TRP A 14 -16.92 -7.80 12.55
N VAL A 15 -16.65 -7.98 13.86
CA VAL A 15 -16.20 -6.89 14.75
C VAL A 15 -14.80 -6.43 14.38
N ARG A 16 -13.91 -7.39 14.04
CA ARG A 16 -12.58 -7.06 13.51
C ARG A 16 -12.66 -6.30 12.20
N ALA A 17 -13.49 -6.76 11.26
CA ALA A 17 -13.72 -6.07 9.98
C ALA A 17 -14.27 -4.66 10.17
N PHE A 18 -15.22 -4.47 11.10
CA PHE A 18 -15.76 -3.16 11.44
C PHE A 18 -14.72 -2.26 12.10
N ALA A 19 -13.94 -2.77 13.05
CA ALA A 19 -12.87 -2.02 13.71
C ALA A 19 -11.75 -1.62 12.73
N PHE A 20 -11.41 -2.52 11.79
CA PHE A 20 -10.50 -2.21 10.69
C PHE A 20 -11.12 -1.13 9.79
N GLY A 21 -12.37 -1.30 9.34
CA GLY A 21 -13.07 -0.31 8.53
C GLY A 21 -13.17 1.06 9.20
N ALA A 22 -13.43 1.10 10.50
CA ALA A 22 -13.47 2.33 11.29
C ALA A 22 -12.08 2.97 11.41
N LEU A 23 -11.02 2.18 11.65
CA LEU A 23 -9.64 2.67 11.69
C LEU A 23 -9.22 3.27 10.34
N PHE A 24 -9.50 2.57 9.24
CA PHE A 24 -9.23 3.05 7.88
C PHE A 24 -10.10 4.24 7.51
N GLY A 25 -11.33 4.33 8.02
CA GLY A 25 -12.22 5.48 7.86
C GLY A 25 -11.69 6.72 8.56
N VAL A 26 -11.20 6.60 9.81
CA VAL A 26 -10.57 7.70 10.55
C VAL A 26 -9.28 8.15 9.87
N ILE A 27 -8.46 7.19 9.43
CA ILE A 27 -7.26 7.45 8.62
C ILE A 27 -7.62 8.21 7.34
N GLY A 28 -8.61 7.72 6.58
CA GLY A 28 -9.05 8.33 5.33
C GLY A 28 -9.57 9.75 5.53
N TYR A 29 -10.35 9.98 6.60
CA TYR A 29 -10.79 11.30 7.01
C TYR A 29 -9.61 12.21 7.40
N GLY A 30 -8.65 11.71 8.18
CA GLY A 30 -7.47 12.46 8.59
C GLY A 30 -6.61 12.89 7.41
N VAL A 31 -6.39 11.99 6.44
CA VAL A 31 -5.72 12.29 5.17
C VAL A 31 -6.51 13.34 4.38
N GLY A 32 -7.83 13.18 4.24
CA GLY A 32 -8.68 14.15 3.56
C GLY A 32 -8.66 15.53 4.21
N ALA A 33 -8.68 15.59 5.55
CA ALA A 33 -8.63 16.84 6.32
C ALA A 33 -7.25 17.51 6.28
N TRP A 34 -6.16 16.72 6.25
CA TRP A 34 -4.81 17.25 6.08
C TRP A 34 -4.63 17.84 4.67
N LEU A 35 -5.07 17.11 3.63
CA LEU A 35 -5.07 17.61 2.26
C LEU A 35 -5.85 18.94 2.16
N ALA A 36 -7.00 19.04 2.84
CA ALA A 36 -7.81 20.26 2.86
C ALA A 36 -7.12 21.48 3.47
N LYS A 37 -6.14 21.27 4.36
CA LYS A 37 -5.36 22.35 4.96
C LYS A 37 -4.17 22.78 4.11
N VAL A 38 -3.57 21.86 3.35
CA VAL A 38 -2.38 22.13 2.53
C VAL A 38 -2.75 22.75 1.18
N ALA A 39 -4.00 22.61 0.72
CA ALA A 39 -4.52 23.23 -0.50
C ALA A 39 -5.84 24.00 -0.22
N PRO A 40 -5.78 25.27 0.25
CA PRO A 40 -6.96 26.02 0.70
C PRO A 40 -7.90 26.51 -0.42
N GLY A 41 -7.67 26.13 -1.69
CA GLY A 41 -8.44 26.55 -2.85
C GLY A 41 -9.69 25.73 -3.16
N GLY A 42 -9.97 24.66 -2.39
CA GLY A 42 -11.14 23.80 -2.59
C GLY A 42 -10.90 22.62 -3.56
N PHE A 43 -11.53 21.49 -3.27
CA PHE A 43 -11.52 20.27 -4.08
C PHE A 43 -12.74 20.24 -5.00
N GLY A 44 -12.86 21.22 -5.88
CA GLY A 44 -13.86 21.13 -6.93
C GLY A 44 -13.54 19.94 -7.83
N LEU A 45 -14.53 19.07 -8.08
CA LEU A 45 -14.48 18.10 -9.20
C LEU A 45 -14.22 18.79 -10.57
N THR A 46 -14.28 20.12 -10.60
CA THR A 46 -14.06 21.02 -11.73
C THR A 46 -12.70 21.74 -11.72
N ASP A 47 -11.95 21.75 -10.62
CA ASP A 47 -10.60 22.34 -10.58
C ASP A 47 -9.58 21.22 -10.82
N LYS A 48 -8.92 21.29 -11.98
CA LYS A 48 -8.07 20.27 -12.62
C LYS A 48 -6.85 19.78 -11.81
N ALA A 49 -6.75 20.04 -10.51
CA ALA A 49 -5.56 19.78 -9.70
C ALA A 49 -5.48 18.35 -9.14
N LEU A 50 -6.61 17.70 -8.83
CA LEU A 50 -6.64 16.34 -8.26
C LEU A 50 -7.77 15.49 -8.84
N ARG A 51 -7.41 14.33 -9.38
CA ARG A 51 -8.31 13.30 -9.92
C ARG A 51 -8.68 12.28 -8.83
N TRP A 52 -9.74 11.51 -9.05
CA TRP A 52 -10.11 10.39 -8.17
C TRP A 52 -8.98 9.36 -8.03
N SER A 53 -8.20 9.16 -9.10
CA SER A 53 -7.02 8.29 -9.12
C SER A 53 -5.89 8.81 -8.26
N ASP A 54 -5.74 10.14 -8.13
CA ASP A 54 -4.79 10.75 -7.19
C ASP A 54 -5.16 10.40 -5.75
N VAL A 55 -6.47 10.45 -5.42
CA VAL A 55 -6.96 10.08 -4.09
C VAL A 55 -6.66 8.60 -3.78
N LEU A 56 -6.90 7.69 -4.73
CA LEU A 56 -6.56 6.27 -4.55
C LEU A 56 -5.05 6.06 -4.37
N ALA A 57 -4.22 6.68 -5.21
CA ALA A 57 -2.77 6.57 -5.10
C ALA A 57 -2.25 7.14 -3.77
N LEU A 58 -2.81 8.25 -3.28
CA LEU A 58 -2.50 8.81 -1.96
C LEU A 58 -2.92 7.87 -0.83
N LEU A 59 -4.10 7.25 -0.91
CA LEU A 59 -4.56 6.29 0.10
C LEU A 59 -3.68 5.03 0.15
N VAL A 60 -3.32 4.48 -1.01
CA VAL A 60 -2.40 3.33 -1.11
C VAL A 60 -1.02 3.74 -0.59
N GLY A 61 -0.49 4.88 -1.02
CA GLY A 61 0.80 5.39 -0.58
C GLY A 61 0.84 5.60 0.93
N PHE A 62 -0.21 6.19 1.49
CA PHE A 62 -0.38 6.36 2.92
C PHE A 62 -0.42 5.02 3.66
N ALA A 63 -1.21 4.04 3.18
CA ALA A 63 -1.30 2.72 3.80
C ALA A 63 0.07 2.01 3.80
N LEU A 64 0.85 2.12 2.73
CA LEU A 64 2.21 1.59 2.65
C LEU A 64 3.16 2.27 3.63
N VAL A 65 3.11 3.60 3.74
CA VAL A 65 3.95 4.35 4.70
C VAL A 65 3.58 4.00 6.14
N VAL A 66 2.29 3.91 6.48
CA VAL A 66 1.85 3.51 7.83
C VAL A 66 2.25 2.06 8.13
N GLY A 67 2.05 1.14 7.17
CA GLY A 67 2.51 -0.24 7.30
C GLY A 67 4.01 -0.34 7.52
N ALA A 68 4.79 0.47 6.81
CA ALA A 68 6.24 0.57 6.98
C ALA A 68 6.64 1.11 8.35
N LEU A 69 6.01 2.18 8.83
CA LEU A 69 6.27 2.73 10.16
C LEU A 69 5.91 1.73 11.26
N TRP A 70 4.81 1.00 11.10
CA TRP A 70 4.43 -0.07 12.00
C TRP A 70 5.46 -1.22 12.02
N ALA A 71 5.85 -1.72 10.84
CA ALA A 71 6.86 -2.77 10.71
C ALA A 71 8.21 -2.33 11.30
N LEU A 72 8.60 -1.07 11.06
CA LEU A 72 9.80 -0.48 11.65
C LEU A 72 9.69 -0.46 13.18
N TYR A 73 8.59 0.05 13.74
CA TYR A 73 8.34 0.08 15.18
C TYR A 73 8.41 -1.31 15.83
N VAL A 74 7.81 -2.33 15.19
CA VAL A 74 7.88 -3.71 15.66
C VAL A 74 9.31 -4.25 15.62
N SER A 75 10.07 -3.94 14.58
CA SER A 75 11.45 -4.40 14.39
C SER A 75 12.48 -3.76 15.35
N LEU A 76 12.10 -2.74 16.13
CA LEU A 76 12.98 -2.13 17.14
C LEU A 76 13.09 -2.99 18.41
N ASP A 77 12.14 -3.89 18.65
CA ASP A 77 12.09 -4.77 19.82
C ASP A 77 12.14 -6.23 19.36
N ALA A 78 13.23 -6.91 19.70
CA ALA A 78 13.47 -8.31 19.33
C ALA A 78 12.35 -9.25 19.79
N LYS A 79 11.71 -8.96 20.94
CA LYS A 79 10.59 -9.75 21.46
C LYS A 79 9.32 -9.54 20.66
N ARG A 80 9.06 -8.31 20.21
CA ARG A 80 7.90 -8.01 19.37
C ARG A 80 8.05 -8.63 17.99
N LEU A 81 9.24 -8.50 17.42
CA LEU A 81 9.56 -9.09 16.13
C LEU A 81 9.49 -10.62 16.17
N GLY A 82 10.06 -11.25 17.20
CA GLY A 82 9.99 -12.71 17.38
C GLY A 82 8.56 -13.22 17.51
N ARG A 83 7.70 -12.50 18.25
CA ARG A 83 6.26 -12.82 18.31
C ARG A 83 5.55 -12.63 16.98
N MET A 84 5.87 -11.59 16.21
CA MET A 84 5.24 -11.33 14.91
C MET A 84 5.60 -12.40 13.88
N TYR A 85 6.84 -12.89 13.90
CA TYR A 85 7.32 -13.96 13.02
C TYR A 85 7.10 -15.37 13.58
N ASN A 86 6.45 -15.52 14.75
CA ASN A 86 6.26 -16.80 15.43
C ASN A 86 7.57 -17.60 15.60
N LEU A 87 8.67 -16.91 15.96
CA LEU A 87 9.96 -17.54 16.21
C LEU A 87 9.96 -18.27 17.57
N GLU A 88 10.77 -19.31 17.70
CA GLU A 88 11.01 -20.03 18.97
C GLU A 88 11.90 -19.23 19.96
N GLY A 89 11.84 -17.88 19.90
CA GLY A 89 12.67 -16.99 20.71
C GLY A 89 12.60 -15.51 20.29
N ASP A 90 13.52 -14.72 20.84
CA ASP A 90 13.72 -13.33 20.44
C ASP A 90 14.34 -13.26 19.04
N ALA A 91 13.92 -12.29 18.22
CA ALA A 91 14.49 -12.13 16.89
C ALA A 91 15.98 -11.77 16.94
N SER A 92 16.76 -12.43 16.11
CA SER A 92 18.17 -12.14 15.92
C SER A 92 18.41 -10.74 15.33
N PRO A 93 19.61 -10.17 15.49
CA PRO A 93 19.96 -8.89 14.87
C PRO A 93 19.83 -8.90 13.33
N GLU A 94 20.08 -10.04 12.69
CA GLU A 94 19.97 -10.20 11.24
C GLU A 94 18.51 -10.16 10.78
N GLU A 95 17.61 -10.87 11.48
CA GLU A 95 16.16 -10.84 11.21
C GLU A 95 15.60 -9.43 11.42
N ALA A 96 16.05 -8.73 12.47
CA ALA A 96 15.70 -7.34 12.69
C ALA A 96 16.19 -6.42 11.56
N ALA A 97 17.41 -6.63 11.05
CA ALA A 97 17.93 -5.87 9.92
C ALA A 97 17.13 -6.12 8.63
N VAL A 98 16.75 -7.37 8.36
CA VAL A 98 15.89 -7.74 7.21
C VAL A 98 14.51 -7.10 7.34
N ALA A 99 13.88 -7.19 8.53
CA ALA A 99 12.57 -6.59 8.79
C ALA A 99 12.59 -5.06 8.59
N ARG A 100 13.64 -4.39 9.07
CA ARG A 100 13.84 -2.94 8.88
C ARG A 100 14.04 -2.59 7.42
N PHE A 101 14.79 -3.41 6.67
CA PHE A 101 14.99 -3.20 5.25
C PHE A 101 13.68 -3.37 4.48
N GLN A 102 12.89 -4.40 4.78
CA GLN A 102 11.55 -4.59 4.20
C GLN A 102 10.62 -3.43 4.50
N ALA A 103 10.62 -2.94 5.76
CA ALA A 103 9.86 -1.76 6.15
C ALA A 103 10.29 -0.52 5.34
N ALA A 104 11.60 -0.29 5.19
CA ALA A 104 12.11 0.81 4.39
C ALA A 104 11.68 0.71 2.91
N VAL A 105 11.73 -0.48 2.31
CA VAL A 105 11.26 -0.72 0.94
C VAL A 105 9.77 -0.44 0.81
N MET A 106 8.96 -0.90 1.75
CA MET A 106 7.51 -0.66 1.77
C MET A 106 7.19 0.84 1.87
N GLY A 107 7.88 1.56 2.77
CA GLY A 107 7.70 3.00 2.91
C GLY A 107 8.14 3.74 1.65
N PHE A 108 9.24 3.30 1.04
CA PHE A 108 9.73 3.86 -0.22
C PHE A 108 8.76 3.63 -1.38
N SER A 109 8.09 2.46 -1.45
CA SER A 109 6.99 2.21 -2.40
C SER A 109 5.88 3.25 -2.24
N GLY A 110 5.47 3.52 -1.00
CA GLY A 110 4.43 4.50 -0.72
C GLY A 110 4.83 5.91 -1.15
N VAL A 111 6.07 6.33 -0.85
CA VAL A 111 6.59 7.63 -1.27
C VAL A 111 6.62 7.74 -2.80
N ILE A 112 7.23 6.79 -3.51
CA ILE A 112 7.33 6.81 -4.97
C ILE A 112 5.95 6.92 -5.62
N LEU A 113 4.95 6.18 -5.12
CA LEU A 113 3.59 6.22 -5.65
C LEU A 113 2.96 7.61 -5.56
N THR A 114 3.30 8.40 -4.53
CA THR A 114 2.74 9.76 -4.34
C THR A 114 3.53 10.86 -5.04
N LEU A 115 4.77 10.59 -5.49
CA LEU A 115 5.64 11.59 -6.10
C LEU A 115 5.09 12.25 -7.37
N PRO A 116 4.47 11.53 -8.34
CA PRO A 116 3.91 12.17 -9.53
C PRO A 116 2.90 13.27 -9.18
N ILE A 117 2.08 13.05 -8.15
CA ILE A 117 1.10 14.02 -7.66
C ILE A 117 1.82 15.22 -7.05
N ALA A 118 2.76 14.97 -6.13
CA ALA A 118 3.53 16.03 -5.48
C ALA A 118 4.30 16.90 -6.48
N PHE A 119 4.94 16.29 -7.49
CA PHE A 119 5.66 16.99 -8.54
C PHE A 119 4.74 17.83 -9.43
N SER A 120 3.58 17.28 -9.79
CA SER A 120 2.55 18.02 -10.54
C SER A 120 2.09 19.26 -9.78
N LEU A 121 1.74 19.11 -8.48
CA LEU A 121 1.27 20.21 -7.63
C LEU A 121 2.35 21.26 -7.35
N ALA A 122 3.62 20.84 -7.26
CA ALA A 122 4.74 21.74 -7.07
C ALA A 122 5.23 22.42 -8.36
N GLY A 123 4.62 22.12 -9.52
CA GLY A 123 5.02 22.68 -10.81
C GLY A 123 6.41 22.25 -11.27
N VAL A 124 6.86 21.05 -10.85
CA VAL A 124 8.16 20.50 -11.25
C VAL A 124 8.14 20.25 -12.76
N SER A 125 9.24 20.60 -13.44
CA SER A 125 9.40 20.31 -14.88
C SER A 125 9.13 18.82 -15.17
N PRO A 126 8.26 18.49 -16.15
CA PRO A 126 7.92 17.10 -16.45
C PRO A 126 9.14 16.21 -16.75
N VAL A 127 10.13 16.74 -17.47
CA VAL A 127 11.36 16.02 -17.80
C VAL A 127 12.17 15.71 -16.55
N LEU A 128 12.32 16.69 -15.65
CA LEU A 128 13.05 16.49 -14.39
C LEU A 128 12.30 15.56 -13.44
N GLY A 129 10.98 15.71 -13.34
CA GLY A 129 10.12 14.86 -12.52
C GLY A 129 10.16 13.40 -12.97
N LEU A 130 10.00 13.15 -14.27
CA LEU A 130 10.12 11.80 -14.84
C LEU A 130 11.52 11.22 -14.66
N GLY A 131 12.58 12.01 -14.90
CA GLY A 131 13.96 11.58 -14.69
C GLY A 131 14.21 11.16 -13.23
N ALA A 132 13.76 11.95 -12.27
CA ALA A 132 13.87 11.64 -10.85
C ALA A 132 13.09 10.37 -10.47
N ILE A 133 11.82 10.27 -10.90
CA ILE A 133 10.99 9.08 -10.64
C ILE A 133 11.62 7.83 -11.26
N ALA A 134 12.13 7.90 -12.48
CA ALA A 134 12.78 6.77 -13.15
C ALA A 134 14.00 6.26 -12.36
N LEU A 135 14.86 7.17 -11.87
CA LEU A 135 16.00 6.80 -11.03
C LEU A 135 15.56 6.14 -9.71
N LEU A 136 14.51 6.68 -9.07
CA LEU A 136 13.96 6.10 -7.85
C LEU A 136 13.33 4.73 -8.10
N VAL A 137 12.65 4.51 -9.24
CA VAL A 137 12.09 3.22 -9.64
C VAL A 137 13.21 2.19 -9.89
N VAL A 138 14.33 2.59 -10.50
CA VAL A 138 15.49 1.69 -10.65
C VAL A 138 16.03 1.28 -9.28
N LEU A 139 16.27 2.23 -8.38
CA LEU A 139 16.72 1.94 -7.01
C LEU A 139 15.72 1.03 -6.29
N HIS A 140 14.44 1.35 -6.38
CA HIS A 140 13.34 0.60 -5.76
C HIS A 140 13.28 -0.84 -6.29
N THR A 141 13.48 -1.03 -7.59
CA THR A 141 13.53 -2.36 -8.22
C THR A 141 14.69 -3.18 -7.66
N VAL A 142 15.89 -2.59 -7.56
CA VAL A 142 17.05 -3.27 -6.95
C VAL A 142 16.77 -3.69 -5.51
N MET A 143 16.15 -2.79 -4.73
CA MET A 143 15.80 -3.09 -3.34
C MET A 143 14.75 -4.21 -3.24
N ASN A 144 13.72 -4.20 -4.09
CA ASN A 144 12.70 -5.26 -4.13
C ASN A 144 13.28 -6.61 -4.54
N VAL A 145 14.18 -6.64 -5.51
CA VAL A 145 14.90 -7.87 -5.90
C VAL A 145 15.68 -8.43 -4.71
N ARG A 146 16.32 -7.57 -3.91
CA ARG A 146 17.01 -8.00 -2.69
C ARG A 146 16.04 -8.57 -1.66
N VAL A 147 14.89 -7.92 -1.41
CA VAL A 147 13.84 -8.44 -0.52
C VAL A 147 13.35 -9.80 -1.00
N TYR A 148 13.06 -9.95 -2.29
CA TYR A 148 12.57 -11.20 -2.87
C TYR A 148 13.60 -12.35 -2.77
N ARG A 149 14.89 -12.03 -2.91
CA ARG A 149 15.98 -13.00 -2.71
C ARG A 149 16.10 -13.46 -1.26
N GLN A 150 15.81 -12.58 -0.31
CA GLN A 150 15.83 -12.90 1.13
C GLN A 150 14.54 -13.56 1.63
N ALA A 151 13.45 -13.46 0.86
CA ALA A 151 12.17 -14.09 1.20
C ALA A 151 12.28 -15.62 1.27
N ASP A 152 11.60 -16.21 2.23
CA ASP A 152 11.40 -17.66 2.26
C ASP A 152 10.39 -18.12 1.19
N GLU A 153 10.23 -19.43 1.05
CA GLU A 153 9.32 -20.02 0.07
C GLU A 153 7.85 -19.70 0.34
N LEU A 154 7.47 -19.52 1.61
CA LEU A 154 6.09 -19.19 1.99
C LEU A 154 5.72 -17.77 1.51
N LEU A 155 6.61 -16.81 1.76
CA LEU A 155 6.47 -15.42 1.35
C LEU A 155 6.52 -15.30 -0.18
N ARG A 156 7.42 -16.02 -0.86
CA ARG A 156 7.45 -16.05 -2.33
C ARG A 156 6.13 -16.56 -2.91
N ARG A 157 5.57 -17.63 -2.35
CA ARG A 157 4.25 -18.14 -2.77
C ARG A 157 3.13 -17.15 -2.52
N ALA A 158 3.14 -16.46 -1.38
CA ALA A 158 2.16 -15.42 -1.07
C ALA A 158 2.23 -14.26 -2.08
N VAL A 159 3.45 -13.80 -2.41
CA VAL A 159 3.69 -12.76 -3.42
C VAL A 159 3.20 -13.19 -4.79
N MET A 160 3.53 -14.42 -5.22
CA MET A 160 3.10 -14.96 -6.52
C MET A 160 1.58 -15.12 -6.60
N GLU A 161 0.93 -15.54 -5.51
CA GLU A 161 -0.53 -15.61 -5.47
C GLU A 161 -1.17 -14.23 -5.54
N ALA A 162 -0.63 -13.24 -4.81
CA ALA A 162 -1.12 -11.86 -4.87
C ALA A 162 -0.96 -11.28 -6.27
N ALA A 163 0.17 -11.54 -6.92
CA ALA A 163 0.40 -11.16 -8.31
C ALA A 163 -0.60 -11.82 -9.26
N ALA A 164 -0.85 -13.13 -9.12
CA ALA A 164 -1.79 -13.86 -9.97
C ALA A 164 -3.23 -13.34 -9.82
N VAL A 165 -3.70 -13.17 -8.58
CA VAL A 165 -5.03 -12.60 -8.30
C VAL A 165 -5.13 -11.20 -8.90
N THR A 166 -4.16 -10.34 -8.62
CA THR A 166 -4.14 -8.97 -9.14
C THR A 166 -4.17 -8.96 -10.68
N PHE A 167 -3.38 -9.81 -11.32
CA PHE A 167 -3.30 -9.91 -12.77
C PHE A 167 -4.65 -10.28 -13.38
N PHE A 168 -5.26 -11.39 -12.95
CA PHE A 168 -6.52 -11.86 -13.54
C PHE A 168 -7.69 -10.90 -13.28
N PHE A 169 -7.79 -10.35 -12.07
CA PHE A 169 -8.85 -9.38 -11.75
C PHE A 169 -8.66 -8.08 -12.52
N SER A 170 -7.43 -7.54 -12.57
CA SER A 170 -7.16 -6.29 -13.30
C SER A 170 -7.41 -6.48 -14.80
N GLN A 171 -7.01 -7.62 -15.36
CA GLN A 171 -7.23 -7.92 -16.78
C GLN A 171 -8.71 -8.00 -17.13
N LEU A 172 -9.52 -8.66 -16.29
CA LEU A 172 -10.97 -8.74 -16.48
C LEU A 172 -11.62 -7.36 -16.41
N ILE A 173 -11.31 -6.58 -15.36
CA ILE A 173 -11.86 -5.23 -15.17
C ILE A 173 -11.46 -4.33 -16.34
N LEU A 174 -10.18 -4.34 -16.72
CA LEU A 174 -9.67 -3.51 -17.81
C LEU A 174 -10.27 -3.90 -19.16
N PHE A 175 -10.46 -5.19 -19.43
CA PHE A 175 -11.12 -5.65 -20.65
C PHE A 175 -12.58 -5.17 -20.71
N LEU A 176 -13.35 -5.34 -19.64
CA LEU A 176 -14.73 -4.87 -19.58
C LEU A 176 -14.82 -3.36 -19.74
N TRP A 177 -13.93 -2.60 -19.11
CA TRP A 177 -13.87 -1.16 -19.26
C TRP A 177 -13.50 -0.74 -20.69
N ALA A 178 -12.48 -1.36 -21.29
CA ALA A 178 -12.07 -1.08 -22.67
C ALA A 178 -13.18 -1.42 -23.68
N ALA A 179 -13.92 -2.51 -23.46
CA ALA A 179 -15.09 -2.85 -24.26
C ALA A 179 -16.20 -1.79 -24.12
N ALA A 180 -16.48 -1.33 -22.89
CA ALA A 180 -17.44 -0.28 -22.63
C ALA A 180 -17.03 1.06 -23.28
N GLU A 181 -15.74 1.45 -23.20
CA GLU A 181 -15.21 2.63 -23.92
C GLU A 181 -15.40 2.48 -25.43
N ARG A 182 -15.06 1.32 -25.99
CA ARG A 182 -15.18 1.07 -27.43
C ARG A 182 -16.63 1.12 -27.93
N LEU A 183 -17.58 0.75 -27.08
CA LEU A 183 -19.02 0.82 -27.35
C LEU A 183 -19.64 2.19 -27.04
N GLY A 184 -18.87 3.14 -26.50
CA GLY A 184 -19.36 4.46 -26.08
C GLY A 184 -20.18 4.45 -24.79
N ALA A 185 -20.09 3.38 -24.00
CA ALA A 185 -20.81 3.19 -22.74
C ALA A 185 -20.02 3.64 -21.49
N ALA A 186 -18.72 3.92 -21.62
CA ALA A 186 -17.86 4.40 -20.54
C ALA A 186 -16.92 5.53 -21.01
N PRO A 187 -16.50 6.45 -20.11
CA PRO A 187 -15.54 7.50 -20.44
C PRO A 187 -14.12 6.96 -20.56
N THR A 188 -13.27 7.69 -21.29
CA THR A 188 -11.85 7.34 -21.43
C THR A 188 -11.09 7.49 -20.12
N ILE A 189 -10.28 6.50 -19.79
CA ILE A 189 -9.34 6.54 -18.66
C ILE A 189 -7.89 6.72 -19.12
N THR A 190 -7.08 7.31 -18.26
CA THR A 190 -5.65 7.53 -18.49
C THR A 190 -4.81 6.39 -17.93
N ALA A 191 -3.55 6.31 -18.34
CA ALA A 191 -2.59 5.36 -17.78
C ALA A 191 -2.44 5.50 -16.25
N TRP A 192 -2.57 6.72 -15.73
CA TRP A 192 -2.52 6.98 -14.28
C TRP A 192 -3.73 6.39 -13.55
N ASP A 193 -4.93 6.52 -14.13
CA ASP A 193 -6.15 5.93 -13.56
C ASP A 193 -6.04 4.41 -13.47
N ILE A 194 -5.54 3.77 -14.54
CA ILE A 194 -5.29 2.32 -14.58
C ILE A 194 -4.26 1.93 -13.52
N TYR A 195 -3.16 2.67 -13.40
CA TYR A 195 -2.10 2.36 -12.43
C TYR A 195 -2.57 2.51 -10.99
N ALA A 196 -3.34 3.55 -10.66
CA ALA A 196 -3.89 3.74 -9.31
C ALA A 196 -4.84 2.60 -8.91
N VAL A 197 -5.69 2.14 -9.83
CA VAL A 197 -6.57 0.98 -9.60
C VAL A 197 -5.76 -0.30 -9.44
N LEU A 198 -4.77 -0.54 -10.30
CA LEU A 198 -3.89 -1.70 -10.22
C LEU A 198 -3.19 -1.78 -8.85
N MET A 199 -2.62 -0.67 -8.39
CA MET A 199 -1.94 -0.62 -7.09
C MET A 199 -2.89 -0.83 -5.92
N THR A 200 -4.13 -0.34 -6.02
CA THR A 200 -5.17 -0.56 -5.02
C THR A 200 -5.57 -2.03 -4.94
N LEU A 201 -5.80 -2.67 -6.10
CA LEU A 201 -6.10 -4.10 -6.18
C LEU A 201 -4.93 -4.95 -5.68
N TYR A 202 -3.71 -4.59 -6.04
CA TYR A 202 -2.49 -5.26 -5.59
C TYR A 202 -2.35 -5.22 -4.07
N LEU A 203 -2.51 -4.04 -3.46
CA LEU A 203 -2.46 -3.89 -2.01
C LEU A 203 -3.58 -4.71 -1.33
N GLY A 204 -4.81 -4.64 -1.85
CA GLY A 204 -5.94 -5.39 -1.33
C GLY A 204 -5.73 -6.91 -1.38
N ALA A 205 -5.26 -7.43 -2.53
CA ALA A 205 -4.94 -8.85 -2.70
C ALA A 205 -3.80 -9.28 -1.76
N SER A 206 -2.77 -8.44 -1.63
CA SER A 206 -1.62 -8.71 -0.74
C SER A 206 -2.05 -8.79 0.72
N ILE A 207 -2.87 -7.85 1.20
CA ILE A 207 -3.42 -7.86 2.57
C ILE A 207 -4.29 -9.11 2.78
N TRP A 208 -5.19 -9.40 1.85
CA TRP A 208 -6.09 -10.56 1.93
C TRP A 208 -5.31 -11.88 2.03
N ILE A 209 -4.31 -12.07 1.17
CA ILE A 209 -3.52 -13.31 1.11
C ILE A 209 -2.62 -13.43 2.34
N SER A 210 -1.98 -12.34 2.78
CA SER A 210 -1.18 -12.34 4.01
C SER A 210 -2.03 -12.69 5.22
N ALA A 211 -3.22 -12.10 5.37
CA ALA A 211 -4.14 -12.43 6.47
C ALA A 211 -4.62 -13.89 6.39
N ARG A 212 -4.92 -14.41 5.20
CA ARG A 212 -5.34 -15.81 5.00
C ARG A 212 -4.23 -16.81 5.33
N ARG A 213 -2.97 -16.43 5.11
CA ARG A 213 -1.78 -17.27 5.36
C ARG A 213 -1.18 -17.07 6.76
N GLY A 214 -1.74 -16.17 7.57
CA GLY A 214 -1.24 -15.87 8.92
C GLY A 214 0.10 -15.12 8.94
N LEU A 215 0.40 -14.37 7.87
CA LEU A 215 1.62 -13.56 7.74
C LEU A 215 1.44 -12.13 8.26
N ALA A 216 0.20 -11.70 8.55
CA ALA A 216 -0.19 -10.36 8.99
C ALA A 216 -1.24 -10.43 10.09
#